data_AF-A0AAD6QIJ1-F1
#
_entry.id   AF-A0AAD6QIJ1-F1
#
_cell.length_a   1.000
_cell.length_b   1.000
_cell.length_c   1.000
_cell.angle_alpha   90.00
_cell.angle_beta   90.00
_cell.angle_gamma   90.00
#
_symmetry.space_group_name_H-M   'P 1'
#
loop_
_entity.id
_entity.type
_entity.pdbx_description
1 polymer ?
#
loop_
_entity_poly.entity_id
_entity_poly.type
_entity_poly.pdbx_seq_one_letter_code
_entity_poly.pdbx_strand_id
1 'polypeptide(L)'
;MKTINLLLIFVHQLRVMHAPKSYDWLNFKDVVIFADCNYSKGRWVAESRRPLYSGFECKQWLSEMWACRLTQRTEFSFEGYRWQPDNCKMLEFEKSAFLRRMQDKTIAFIGDSLGRQQFQSLMCMATGGEWRADVEDVGKEYGLFKPRGAIRPNGWAYRFSNTNTTILYYWSSTLADLEPLNITDKATDVAMHLDRVPAFMRQFLHQFDVLVLNTGHHWNRGKITANHWVMYVNGKPLKDRRLMAVGNAKNLTVHSVARWLDSQLPSHPRLRAFFRTISPRHFRNGDWNTGGNCDNTTPFTGGSEVSQDESSDPVIAAAVKGTNITLLDITALSYLRDEGHISRYSVKATAGVNDCLHWCLPGIPDTWNELLVAQI
;
A
#
# COMPACT_ATOMS: atom_id res chain seq x y z
N MET A 1 28.70 3.90 78.77
CA MET A 1 28.38 2.69 79.56
C MET A 1 26.86 2.55 79.65
N LYS A 2 26.37 1.34 79.35
CA LYS A 2 24.97 0.85 79.42
C LYS A 2 24.03 1.17 78.25
N THR A 3 24.14 0.29 77.27
CA THR A 3 23.13 -0.25 76.34
C THR A 3 21.82 -0.66 77.02
N ILE A 4 20.69 -0.55 76.32
CA ILE A 4 19.53 -1.49 76.30
C ILE A 4 18.72 -1.24 75.01
N ASN A 5 18.48 -2.32 74.27
CA ASN A 5 17.58 -2.42 73.11
C ASN A 5 16.11 -2.45 73.57
N LEU A 6 15.19 -1.86 72.80
CA LEU A 6 13.76 -2.18 72.91
C LEU A 6 13.21 -2.61 71.55
N LEU A 7 12.77 -3.87 71.52
CA LEU A 7 12.07 -4.57 70.45
C LEU A 7 10.57 -4.23 70.57
N LEU A 8 9.94 -3.68 69.52
CA LEU A 8 8.49 -3.46 69.49
C LEU A 8 7.82 -4.57 68.67
N ILE A 9 7.17 -5.47 69.38
CA ILE A 9 6.25 -6.49 68.87
C ILE A 9 4.84 -5.89 68.93
N PHE A 10 4.16 -5.77 67.78
CA PHE A 10 2.71 -5.59 67.74
C PHE A 10 2.08 -6.86 67.14
N VAL A 11 1.56 -7.71 68.01
CA VAL A 11 0.59 -8.76 67.69
C VAL A 11 -0.79 -8.20 68.06
N HIS A 12 -1.68 -8.05 67.09
CA HIS A 12 -3.10 -7.85 67.36
C HIS A 12 -3.95 -8.89 66.66
N GLN A 13 -4.93 -9.35 67.44
CA GLN A 13 -5.69 -10.57 67.31
C GLN A 13 -6.68 -10.57 66.15
N LEU A 14 -7.00 -11.79 65.71
CA LEU A 14 -8.05 -12.18 64.78
C LEU A 14 -9.43 -11.60 65.13
N ARG A 15 -10.13 -11.12 64.10
CA ARG A 15 -11.60 -11.19 64.02
C ARG A 15 -11.99 -11.74 62.66
N VAL A 16 -12.53 -12.95 62.66
CA VAL A 16 -13.22 -13.58 61.53
C VAL A 16 -14.51 -12.80 61.28
N MET A 17 -14.70 -12.26 60.07
CA MET A 17 -16.02 -11.89 59.57
C MET A 17 -16.17 -12.38 58.12
N HIS A 18 -17.29 -13.08 57.90
CA HIS A 18 -17.64 -13.81 56.69
C HIS A 18 -17.86 -12.85 55.50
N ALA A 19 -17.44 -13.29 54.32
CA ALA A 19 -17.73 -12.63 53.04
C ALA A 19 -19.22 -12.80 52.68
N PRO A 20 -19.93 -11.75 52.22
CA PRO A 20 -21.25 -11.91 51.64
C PRO A 20 -21.15 -12.29 50.15
N LYS A 21 -21.86 -13.36 49.78
CA LYS A 21 -22.11 -13.78 48.40
C LYS A 21 -23.35 -13.07 47.82
N SER A 22 -23.21 -12.72 46.54
CA SER A 22 -24.17 -12.73 45.42
C SER A 22 -25.46 -11.89 45.45
N TYR A 23 -25.58 -11.02 44.44
CA TYR A 23 -26.71 -10.78 43.52
C TYR A 23 -26.11 -9.99 42.33
N ASP A 24 -26.49 -10.08 41.06
CA ASP A 24 -27.29 -11.01 40.27
C ASP A 24 -26.94 -10.73 38.78
N TRP A 25 -27.28 -11.68 37.93
CA TRP A 25 -26.90 -11.91 36.54
C TRP A 25 -27.03 -10.74 35.55
N LEU A 26 -25.91 -10.30 34.96
CA LEU A 26 -25.91 -9.74 33.59
C LEU A 26 -25.70 -10.89 32.60
N ASN A 27 -26.72 -11.10 31.76
CA ASN A 27 -26.72 -12.05 30.65
C ASN A 27 -25.51 -11.82 29.74
N PHE A 28 -24.52 -12.71 29.82
CA PHE A 28 -23.48 -12.89 28.79
C PHE A 28 -24.07 -13.68 27.61
N LYS A 29 -25.07 -13.11 26.94
CA LYS A 29 -25.43 -13.48 25.58
C LYS A 29 -25.32 -12.19 24.77
N ASP A 30 -24.50 -12.25 23.71
CA ASP A 30 -24.24 -11.18 22.75
C ASP A 30 -23.05 -10.24 23.05
N VAL A 31 -21.96 -10.77 23.62
CA VAL A 31 -20.65 -10.33 23.12
C VAL A 31 -20.47 -11.01 21.76
N VAL A 32 -21.01 -10.38 20.72
CA VAL A 32 -20.56 -10.66 19.35
C VAL A 32 -19.10 -10.24 19.33
N ILE A 33 -18.21 -11.21 19.53
CA ILE A 33 -16.84 -11.09 19.04
C ILE A 33 -17.03 -10.96 17.53
N PHE A 34 -17.04 -9.73 17.02
CA PHE A 34 -16.81 -9.54 15.60
C PHE A 34 -15.44 -10.17 15.37
N ALA A 35 -15.43 -11.32 14.71
CA ALA A 35 -14.20 -11.87 14.18
C ALA A 35 -13.50 -10.70 13.45
N ASP A 36 -12.21 -10.49 13.72
CA ASP A 36 -11.44 -9.50 12.98
C ASP A 36 -11.73 -9.69 11.49
N CYS A 37 -12.25 -8.62 10.87
CA CYS A 37 -12.74 -8.71 9.52
C CYS A 37 -11.53 -8.87 8.57
N ASN A 38 -11.46 -10.02 7.91
CA ASN A 38 -10.46 -10.27 6.87
C ASN A 38 -10.99 -9.77 5.52
N TYR A 39 -10.62 -8.54 5.16
CA TYR A 39 -11.03 -7.91 3.90
C TYR A 39 -10.49 -8.64 2.64
N SER A 40 -9.44 -9.47 2.75
CA SER A 40 -8.87 -10.20 1.61
C SER A 40 -9.54 -11.53 1.32
N LYS A 41 -10.42 -12.00 2.21
CA LYS A 41 -11.21 -13.23 2.06
C LYS A 41 -12.62 -12.92 1.58
N GLY A 42 -13.05 -13.59 0.52
CA GLY A 42 -14.32 -13.30 -0.13
C GLY A 42 -14.34 -13.72 -1.58
N ARG A 43 -15.12 -13.00 -2.40
CA ARG A 43 -15.29 -13.33 -3.81
C ARG A 43 -15.49 -12.12 -4.70
N TRP A 44 -15.15 -12.27 -5.97
CA TRP A 44 -15.53 -11.32 -7.01
C TRP A 44 -16.98 -11.58 -7.46
N VAL A 45 -17.76 -10.50 -7.55
CA VAL A 45 -19.15 -10.53 -8.00
C VAL A 45 -19.39 -9.49 -9.08
N ALA A 46 -20.24 -9.82 -10.05
CA ALA A 46 -20.64 -8.85 -11.08
C ALA A 46 -21.46 -7.71 -10.47
N GLU A 47 -21.26 -6.49 -10.92
CA GLU A 47 -21.97 -5.31 -10.45
C GLU A 47 -22.26 -4.33 -11.59
N SER A 48 -23.53 -4.02 -11.80
CA SER A 48 -24.01 -3.19 -12.91
C SER A 48 -23.61 -1.71 -12.83
N ARG A 49 -23.24 -1.22 -11.65
CA ARG A 49 -22.86 0.19 -11.40
C ARG A 49 -21.38 0.47 -11.68
N ARG A 50 -20.65 -0.52 -12.18
CA ARG A 50 -19.24 -0.42 -12.53
C ARG A 50 -19.04 -0.05 -14.01
N PRO A 51 -17.90 0.57 -14.36
CA PRO A 51 -16.85 1.10 -13.48
C PRO A 51 -17.29 2.36 -12.71
N LEU A 52 -16.56 2.72 -11.64
CA LEU A 52 -16.86 3.91 -10.81
C LEU A 52 -16.63 5.24 -11.53
N TYR A 53 -15.90 5.21 -12.65
CA TYR A 53 -15.62 6.35 -13.51
C TYR A 53 -15.34 5.88 -14.94
N SER A 54 -15.49 6.78 -15.92
CA SER A 54 -15.18 6.47 -17.32
C SER A 54 -13.66 6.47 -17.55
N GLY A 55 -13.12 5.35 -18.04
CA GLY A 55 -11.72 5.27 -18.45
C GLY A 55 -11.35 6.15 -19.65
N PHE A 56 -12.33 6.65 -20.40
CA PHE A 56 -12.10 7.64 -21.45
C PHE A 56 -11.89 9.06 -20.92
N GLU A 57 -12.42 9.36 -19.73
CA GLU A 57 -12.55 10.75 -19.25
C GLU A 57 -11.45 11.16 -18.28
N CYS A 58 -10.88 10.22 -17.52
CA CYS A 58 -9.88 10.50 -16.46
C CYS A 58 -8.48 10.92 -16.97
N LYS A 59 -8.41 11.70 -18.05
CA LYS A 59 -7.18 12.08 -18.75
C LYS A 59 -6.27 13.01 -17.94
N GLN A 60 -6.82 13.77 -16.99
CA GLN A 60 -6.05 14.70 -16.16
C GLN A 60 -5.14 13.96 -15.17
N TRP A 61 -5.56 12.79 -14.70
CA TRP A 61 -4.92 12.08 -13.60
C TRP A 61 -4.28 10.77 -14.01
N LEU A 62 -4.86 10.08 -15.00
CA LEU A 62 -4.40 8.78 -15.48
C LEU A 62 -3.30 8.93 -16.53
N SER A 63 -2.20 8.20 -16.34
CA SER A 63 -1.17 8.11 -17.37
C SER A 63 -1.69 7.35 -18.59
N GLU A 64 -1.44 7.88 -19.79
CA GLU A 64 -1.78 7.19 -21.06
C GLU A 64 -1.21 5.76 -21.15
N MET A 65 -0.11 5.48 -20.45
CA MET A 65 0.50 4.15 -20.37
C MET A 65 -0.44 3.08 -19.79
N TRP A 66 -1.44 3.47 -18.99
CA TRP A 66 -2.35 2.57 -18.27
C TRP A 66 -3.83 2.78 -18.63
N ALA A 67 -4.11 3.78 -19.46
CA ALA A 67 -5.45 4.11 -19.95
C ALA A 67 -5.85 3.19 -21.11
N CYS A 68 -6.13 1.91 -20.83
CA CYS A 68 -6.45 0.91 -21.86
C CYS A 68 -7.65 1.29 -22.75
N ARG A 69 -8.60 2.07 -22.23
CA ARG A 69 -9.73 2.62 -23.00
C ARG A 69 -9.27 3.57 -24.13
N LEU A 70 -8.09 4.18 -24.02
CA LEU A 70 -7.50 5.03 -25.05
C LEU A 70 -6.64 4.25 -26.07
N THR A 71 -6.76 2.92 -26.08
CA THR A 71 -6.02 2.02 -26.97
C THR A 71 -6.98 1.23 -27.86
N GLN A 72 -6.43 0.32 -28.67
CA GLN A 72 -7.17 -0.62 -29.51
C GLN A 72 -7.80 -1.81 -28.76
N ARG A 73 -7.75 -1.83 -27.42
CA ARG A 73 -8.41 -2.86 -26.62
C ARG A 73 -9.93 -2.75 -26.75
N THR A 74 -10.60 -3.89 -26.93
CA THR A 74 -12.07 -3.99 -27.00
C THR A 74 -12.68 -4.67 -25.79
N GLU A 75 -11.93 -5.56 -25.14
CA GLU A 75 -12.41 -6.40 -24.04
C GLU A 75 -12.26 -5.71 -22.68
N PHE A 76 -13.38 -5.27 -22.10
CA PHE A 76 -13.43 -4.56 -20.82
C PHE A 76 -14.42 -5.17 -19.80
N SER A 77 -14.84 -6.42 -20.01
CA SER A 77 -15.76 -7.12 -19.10
C SER A 77 -15.27 -7.15 -17.65
N PHE A 78 -13.95 -7.16 -17.46
CA PHE A 78 -13.27 -7.13 -16.16
C PHE A 78 -13.58 -5.88 -15.32
N GLU A 79 -13.98 -4.77 -15.95
CA GLU A 79 -14.37 -3.55 -15.24
C GLU A 79 -15.69 -3.76 -14.49
N GLY A 80 -16.54 -4.70 -14.90
CA GLY A 80 -17.89 -4.95 -14.38
C GLY A 80 -17.96 -5.75 -13.07
N TYR A 81 -16.86 -5.89 -12.33
CA TYR A 81 -16.79 -6.71 -11.12
C TYR A 81 -16.34 -5.92 -9.90
N ARG A 82 -16.86 -6.31 -8.74
CA ARG A 82 -16.41 -5.83 -7.43
C ARG A 82 -15.96 -6.97 -6.54
N TRP A 83 -15.07 -6.67 -5.60
CA TRP A 83 -14.75 -7.59 -4.52
C TRP A 83 -15.81 -7.52 -3.41
N GLN A 84 -16.22 -8.67 -2.90
CA GLN A 84 -17.15 -8.80 -1.79
C GLN A 84 -16.50 -9.68 -0.71
N PRO A 85 -15.99 -9.08 0.37
CA PRO A 85 -15.49 -9.87 1.50
C PRO A 85 -16.64 -10.64 2.18
N ASP A 86 -16.34 -11.83 2.73
CA ASP A 86 -17.38 -12.73 3.26
C ASP A 86 -18.07 -12.17 4.52
N ASN A 87 -17.29 -11.62 5.47
CA ASN A 87 -17.78 -11.21 6.80
C ASN A 87 -17.45 -9.75 7.14
N CYS A 88 -17.20 -8.92 6.13
CA CYS A 88 -16.85 -7.52 6.31
C CYS A 88 -17.91 -6.58 5.72
N LYS A 89 -18.08 -5.43 6.37
CA LYS A 89 -18.84 -4.33 5.77
C LYS A 89 -17.90 -3.54 4.85
N MET A 90 -18.12 -3.65 3.55
CA MET A 90 -17.48 -2.79 2.56
C MET A 90 -18.58 -1.91 1.94
N LEU A 91 -18.67 -0.66 2.40
CA LEU A 91 -19.60 0.29 1.83
C LEU A 91 -19.19 0.64 0.41
N GLU A 92 -20.17 0.92 -0.42
CA GLU A 92 -19.94 1.42 -1.76
C GLU A 92 -19.20 2.76 -1.72
N PHE A 93 -18.23 2.90 -2.63
CA PHE A 93 -17.48 4.13 -2.76
C PHE A 93 -18.36 5.24 -3.35
N GLU A 94 -18.52 6.35 -2.61
CA GLU A 94 -19.15 7.57 -3.10
C GLU A 94 -18.15 8.73 -2.98
N LYS A 95 -17.88 9.41 -4.10
CA LYS A 95 -16.81 10.43 -4.20
C LYS A 95 -16.97 11.55 -3.18
N SER A 96 -18.19 12.03 -2.96
CA SER A 96 -18.47 13.14 -2.04
C SER A 96 -18.33 12.71 -0.58
N ALA A 97 -18.79 11.51 -0.23
CA ALA A 97 -18.65 10.93 1.10
C ALA A 97 -17.19 10.67 1.44
N PHE A 98 -16.41 10.15 0.47
CA PHE A 98 -14.97 9.99 0.61
C PHE A 98 -14.27 11.34 0.85
N LEU A 99 -14.52 12.35 0.02
CA LEU A 99 -13.90 13.67 0.17
C LEU A 99 -14.32 14.37 1.48
N ARG A 100 -15.58 14.24 1.93
CA ARG A 100 -16.01 14.74 3.25
C ARG A 100 -15.28 14.03 4.39
N ARG A 101 -15.11 12.71 4.29
CA ARG A 101 -14.38 11.92 5.30
C ARG A 101 -12.89 12.31 5.36
N MET A 102 -12.34 12.73 4.23
CA MET A 102 -10.94 13.12 4.05
C MET A 102 -10.70 14.62 4.14
N GLN A 103 -11.72 15.39 4.54
CA GLN A 103 -11.60 16.81 4.74
C GLN A 103 -10.42 17.15 5.68
N ASP A 104 -9.60 18.10 5.23
CA ASP A 104 -8.38 18.57 5.90
C ASP A 104 -7.31 17.48 6.13
N LYS A 105 -7.34 16.38 5.37
CA LYS A 105 -6.41 15.26 5.52
C LYS A 105 -5.53 15.04 4.29
N THR A 106 -4.37 14.45 4.53
CA THR A 106 -3.43 14.03 3.48
C THR A 106 -3.32 12.52 3.39
N ILE A 107 -3.49 11.98 2.17
CA ILE A 107 -3.26 10.58 1.80
C ILE A 107 -1.97 10.50 1.00
N ALA A 108 -1.01 9.73 1.50
CA ALA A 108 0.28 9.51 0.85
C ALA A 108 0.45 8.07 0.38
N PHE A 109 0.69 7.90 -0.92
CA PHE A 109 1.16 6.64 -1.50
C PHE A 109 2.68 6.71 -1.69
N ILE A 110 3.43 5.81 -1.08
CA ILE A 110 4.89 5.76 -1.23
C ILE A 110 5.29 4.37 -1.70
N GLY A 111 5.90 4.29 -2.89
CA GLY A 111 6.31 3.00 -3.43
C GLY A 111 6.72 2.99 -4.89
N ASP A 112 6.43 1.87 -5.55
CA ASP A 112 6.77 1.61 -6.95
C ASP A 112 5.64 2.02 -7.93
N SER A 113 5.78 1.63 -9.20
CA SER A 113 4.82 1.94 -10.26
C SER A 113 3.39 1.47 -9.98
N LEU A 114 3.19 0.42 -9.20
CA LEU A 114 1.86 -0.06 -8.81
C LEU A 114 1.28 0.75 -7.64
N GLY A 115 2.12 1.37 -6.82
CA GLY A 115 1.68 2.42 -5.89
C GLY A 115 1.17 3.63 -6.64
N ARG A 116 1.87 4.01 -7.72
CA ARG A 116 1.41 5.08 -8.62
C ARG A 116 0.09 4.72 -9.32
N GLN A 117 -0.10 3.47 -9.75
CA GLN A 117 -1.39 3.03 -10.30
C GLN A 117 -2.53 3.19 -9.29
N GLN A 118 -2.31 2.77 -8.05
CA GLN A 118 -3.30 2.92 -6.99
C GLN A 118 -3.61 4.39 -6.69
N PHE A 119 -2.60 5.25 -6.63
CA PHE A 119 -2.77 6.70 -6.53
C PHE A 119 -3.60 7.28 -7.68
N GLN A 120 -3.27 6.95 -8.94
CA GLN A 120 -3.99 7.48 -10.10
C GLN A 120 -5.43 6.95 -10.15
N SER A 121 -5.66 5.70 -9.79
CA SER A 121 -6.99 5.12 -9.60
C SER A 121 -7.79 5.92 -8.55
N LEU A 122 -7.20 6.22 -7.38
CA LEU A 122 -7.90 6.98 -6.34
C LEU A 122 -8.23 8.39 -6.81
N MET A 123 -7.31 9.05 -7.53
CA MET A 123 -7.58 10.36 -8.14
C MET A 123 -8.78 10.29 -9.09
N CYS A 124 -8.83 9.30 -9.98
CA CYS A 124 -9.97 9.09 -10.87
C CYS A 124 -11.27 8.83 -10.10
N MET A 125 -11.25 7.97 -9.08
CA MET A 125 -12.42 7.69 -8.24
C MET A 125 -12.91 8.96 -7.52
N ALA A 126 -11.99 9.73 -6.94
CA ALA A 126 -12.32 10.94 -6.19
C ALA A 126 -12.83 12.09 -7.07
N THR A 127 -12.39 12.18 -8.33
CA THR A 127 -12.94 13.16 -9.29
C THR A 127 -14.16 12.65 -10.06
N GLY A 128 -14.44 11.34 -10.01
CA GLY A 128 -15.42 10.69 -10.90
C GLY A 128 -14.93 10.54 -12.34
N GLY A 129 -13.61 10.61 -12.56
CA GLY A 129 -12.99 10.61 -13.88
C GLY A 129 -13.12 11.95 -14.62
N GLU A 130 -13.73 12.95 -13.99
CA GLU A 130 -13.96 14.26 -14.60
C GLU A 130 -12.73 15.17 -14.47
N TRP A 131 -12.62 16.14 -15.38
CA TRP A 131 -11.71 17.27 -15.21
C TRP A 131 -12.20 18.16 -14.07
N ARG A 132 -11.28 18.59 -13.20
CA ARG A 132 -11.62 19.38 -12.00
C ARG A 132 -10.69 20.58 -11.88
N ALA A 133 -11.27 21.78 -11.98
CA ALA A 133 -10.56 23.05 -11.76
C ALA A 133 -10.14 23.25 -10.32
N ASP A 134 -10.93 22.71 -9.39
CA ASP A 134 -10.76 22.83 -7.94
C ASP A 134 -9.75 21.80 -7.38
N VAL A 135 -8.98 21.15 -8.25
CA VAL A 135 -7.90 20.24 -7.86
C VAL A 135 -6.57 20.85 -8.29
N GLU A 136 -5.82 21.32 -7.31
CA GLU A 136 -4.59 22.09 -7.49
C GLU A 136 -3.36 21.17 -7.39
N ASP A 137 -2.34 21.40 -8.23
CA ASP A 137 -1.02 20.76 -8.08
C ASP A 137 -0.24 21.49 -6.98
N VAL A 138 -0.12 20.82 -5.82
CA VAL A 138 0.60 21.30 -4.64
C VAL A 138 1.93 20.58 -4.45
N GLY A 139 2.45 19.92 -5.50
CA GLY A 139 3.69 19.14 -5.43
C GLY A 139 4.90 19.91 -4.89
N LYS A 140 4.96 21.23 -5.14
CA LYS A 140 6.03 22.10 -4.63
C LYS A 140 6.10 22.15 -3.10
N GLU A 141 4.98 22.07 -2.41
CA GLU A 141 4.92 22.08 -0.93
C GLU A 141 5.61 20.84 -0.33
N TYR A 142 5.66 19.75 -1.11
CA TYR A 142 6.29 18.48 -0.75
C TYR A 142 7.66 18.29 -1.42
N GLY A 143 8.20 19.31 -2.08
CA GLY A 143 9.47 19.17 -2.83
C GLY A 143 9.38 18.23 -4.04
N LEU A 144 8.18 17.94 -4.54
CA LEU A 144 7.91 17.06 -5.68
C LEU A 144 7.98 17.81 -7.01
N PHE A 145 9.07 18.53 -7.26
CA PHE A 145 9.30 19.18 -8.54
C PHE A 145 9.95 18.21 -9.54
N LYS A 146 9.87 18.55 -10.83
CA LYS A 146 10.61 17.87 -11.88
C LYS A 146 12.01 18.49 -12.00
N PRO A 147 13.11 17.79 -11.63
CA PRO A 147 14.45 18.34 -11.78
C PRO A 147 14.78 18.63 -13.26
N ARG A 148 15.67 19.60 -13.50
CA ARG A 148 16.11 19.94 -14.87
C ARG A 148 16.75 18.72 -15.54
N GLY A 149 16.21 18.32 -16.69
CA GLY A 149 16.67 17.14 -17.45
C GLY A 149 16.09 15.80 -16.98
N ALA A 150 15.31 15.76 -15.90
CA ALA A 150 14.56 14.56 -15.53
C ALA A 150 13.41 14.32 -16.51
N ILE A 151 13.09 13.05 -16.77
CA ILE A 151 11.95 12.68 -17.64
C ILE A 151 10.62 13.01 -16.93
N ARG A 152 10.56 12.84 -15.61
CA ARG A 152 9.36 13.02 -14.76
C ARG A 152 9.74 13.50 -13.35
N PRO A 153 8.80 14.11 -12.58
CA PRO A 153 9.03 14.41 -11.17
C PRO A 153 9.15 13.12 -10.33
N ASN A 154 9.64 13.27 -9.10
CA ASN A 154 9.76 12.18 -8.13
C ASN A 154 8.42 11.81 -7.46
N GLY A 155 7.34 12.49 -7.84
CA GLY A 155 6.00 12.30 -7.28
C GLY A 155 5.02 13.34 -7.80
N TRP A 156 3.79 13.28 -7.30
CA TRP A 156 2.72 14.26 -7.53
C TRP A 156 1.95 14.47 -6.23
N ALA A 157 1.43 15.67 -6.00
CA ALA A 157 0.51 15.94 -4.90
C ALA A 157 -0.61 16.85 -5.40
N TYR A 158 -1.85 16.43 -5.21
CA TYR A 158 -3.03 17.17 -5.66
C TYR A 158 -3.95 17.46 -4.48
N ARG A 159 -4.41 18.71 -4.38
CA ARG A 159 -5.28 19.19 -3.31
C ARG A 159 -6.64 19.57 -3.84
N PHE A 160 -7.69 19.03 -3.24
CA PHE A 160 -9.08 19.39 -3.53
C PHE A 160 -9.46 20.62 -2.71
N SER A 161 -9.52 21.80 -3.33
CA SER A 161 -9.67 23.08 -2.62
C SER A 161 -10.94 23.16 -1.77
N ASN A 162 -12.01 22.50 -2.19
CA ASN A 162 -13.30 22.48 -1.48
C ASN A 162 -13.28 21.73 -0.13
N THR A 163 -12.39 20.76 0.03
CA THR A 163 -12.28 19.95 1.26
C THR A 163 -10.91 20.03 1.90
N ASN A 164 -9.97 20.75 1.27
CA ASN A 164 -8.56 20.76 1.64
C ASN A 164 -7.95 19.34 1.75
N THR A 165 -8.55 18.35 1.07
CA THR A 165 -8.04 16.97 1.00
C THR A 165 -6.84 16.95 0.07
N THR A 166 -5.70 16.41 0.50
CA THR A 166 -4.52 16.21 -0.36
C THR A 166 -4.32 14.72 -0.63
N ILE A 167 -4.12 14.35 -1.89
CA ILE A 167 -3.74 13.00 -2.29
C ILE A 167 -2.39 13.10 -3.01
N LEU A 168 -1.39 12.35 -2.56
CA LEU A 168 -0.05 12.41 -3.12
C LEU A 168 0.55 11.03 -3.36
N TYR A 169 1.52 11.00 -4.26
CA TYR A 169 2.37 9.87 -4.55
C TYR A 169 3.83 10.29 -4.53
N TYR A 170 4.68 9.49 -3.91
CA TYR A 170 6.14 9.61 -3.97
C TYR A 170 6.78 8.31 -4.47
N TRP A 171 7.69 8.44 -5.44
CA TRP A 171 8.44 7.33 -6.02
C TRP A 171 9.55 6.88 -5.07
N SER A 172 9.39 5.69 -4.50
CA SER A 172 10.43 4.97 -3.78
C SER A 172 10.25 3.46 -4.00
N SER A 173 10.78 2.95 -5.11
CA SER A 173 10.44 1.61 -5.56
C SER A 173 10.93 0.47 -4.66
N THR A 174 11.94 0.73 -3.82
CA THR A 174 12.47 -0.23 -2.84
C THR A 174 12.10 0.12 -1.40
N LEU A 175 11.58 1.33 -1.13
CA LEU A 175 11.41 1.91 0.21
C LEU A 175 12.70 2.07 1.02
N ALA A 176 13.87 1.77 0.44
CA ALA A 176 15.15 2.09 1.02
C ALA A 176 15.47 3.58 0.81
N ASP A 177 16.22 4.15 1.74
CA ASP A 177 16.83 5.45 1.51
C ASP A 177 17.94 5.34 0.46
N LEU A 178 18.00 6.33 -0.44
CA LEU A 178 18.94 6.35 -1.56
C LEU A 178 19.80 7.61 -1.46
N GLU A 179 21.09 7.42 -1.22
CA GLU A 179 22.07 8.50 -1.05
C GLU A 179 23.19 8.34 -2.10
N PRO A 180 23.35 9.27 -3.06
CA PRO A 180 24.51 9.24 -3.97
C PRO A 180 25.81 9.29 -3.19
N LEU A 181 26.78 8.42 -3.50
CA LEU A 181 28.07 8.41 -2.80
C LEU A 181 28.90 9.66 -3.09
N ASN A 182 28.71 10.26 -4.27
CA ASN A 182 29.24 11.56 -4.62
C ASN A 182 28.17 12.43 -5.30
N ILE A 183 27.60 13.40 -4.56
CA ILE A 183 26.54 14.28 -5.06
C ILE A 183 26.91 15.12 -6.30
N THR A 184 28.21 15.32 -6.54
CA THR A 184 28.71 16.09 -7.69
C THR A 184 28.88 15.26 -8.96
N ASP A 185 28.99 13.94 -8.83
CA ASP A 185 29.17 13.00 -9.93
C ASP A 185 27.87 12.26 -10.24
N LYS A 186 27.29 12.54 -11.40
CA LYS A 186 26.03 11.90 -11.84
C LYS A 186 26.17 10.41 -12.15
N ALA A 187 27.38 9.92 -12.37
CA ALA A 187 27.67 8.51 -12.63
C ALA A 187 28.05 7.73 -11.37
N THR A 188 28.04 8.38 -10.20
CA THR A 188 28.39 7.75 -8.93
C THR A 188 27.44 6.61 -8.57
N ASP A 189 27.98 5.62 -7.87
CA ASP A 189 27.15 4.63 -7.19
C ASP A 189 26.27 5.29 -6.12
N VAL A 190 25.10 4.72 -5.92
CA VAL A 190 24.11 5.20 -4.95
C VAL A 190 24.01 4.19 -3.81
N ALA A 191 24.22 4.65 -2.58
CA ALA A 191 23.99 3.85 -1.39
C ALA A 191 22.49 3.60 -1.22
N MET A 192 22.09 2.33 -1.27
CA MET A 192 20.75 1.85 -0.96
C MET A 192 20.75 1.32 0.47
N HIS A 193 20.28 2.15 1.40
CA HIS A 193 20.24 1.83 2.83
C HIS A 193 19.05 0.95 3.17
N LEU A 194 19.29 -0.34 3.37
CA LEU A 194 18.25 -1.35 3.66
C LEU A 194 17.62 -1.16 5.05
N ASP A 195 18.26 -0.40 5.92
CA ASP A 195 17.88 -0.14 7.31
C ASP A 195 17.29 1.26 7.53
N ARG A 196 17.17 2.06 6.47
CA ARG A 196 16.63 3.43 6.52
C ARG A 196 15.46 3.58 5.59
N VAL A 197 14.43 4.27 6.06
CA VAL A 197 13.28 4.66 5.24
C VAL A 197 13.63 5.84 4.32
N PRO A 198 12.87 6.10 3.24
CA PRO A 198 13.20 7.16 2.30
C PRO A 198 13.21 8.53 2.98
N ALA A 199 14.18 9.39 2.66
CA ALA A 199 14.29 10.73 3.23
C ALA A 199 12.97 11.53 3.18
N PHE A 200 12.22 11.43 2.08
CA PHE A 200 10.89 12.04 1.94
C PHE A 200 9.92 11.62 3.05
N MET A 201 9.89 10.33 3.39
CA MET A 201 9.01 9.83 4.43
C MET A 201 9.42 10.36 5.81
N ARG A 202 10.72 10.43 6.11
CA ARG A 202 11.20 11.03 7.38
C ARG A 202 10.83 12.51 7.48
N GLN A 203 10.90 13.23 6.37
CA GLN A 203 10.64 14.67 6.32
C GLN A 203 9.15 15.00 6.47
N PHE A 204 8.27 14.26 5.79
CA PHE A 204 6.86 14.64 5.64
C PHE A 204 5.86 13.80 6.44
N LEU A 205 6.31 12.77 7.21
CA LEU A 205 5.41 11.87 7.96
C LEU A 205 4.36 12.62 8.80
N HIS A 206 4.78 13.71 9.44
CA HIS A 206 3.94 14.53 10.31
C HIS A 206 2.75 15.21 9.60
N GLN A 207 2.75 15.25 8.26
CA GLN A 207 1.70 15.85 7.44
C GLN A 207 0.68 14.82 6.93
N PHE A 208 0.92 13.52 7.15
CA PHE A 208 0.07 12.45 6.61
C PHE A 208 -0.96 12.00 7.64
N ASP A 209 -2.18 11.75 7.17
CA ASP A 209 -3.25 11.12 7.96
C ASP A 209 -3.50 9.68 7.50
N VAL A 210 -3.21 9.37 6.24
CA VAL A 210 -3.21 8.01 5.68
C VAL A 210 -1.93 7.80 4.89
N LEU A 211 -1.18 6.75 5.21
CA LEU A 211 0.05 6.37 4.51
C LEU A 211 -0.09 4.95 3.97
N VAL A 212 0.09 4.78 2.66
CA VAL A 212 0.07 3.47 1.98
C VAL A 212 1.45 3.20 1.39
N LEU A 213 2.12 2.18 1.92
CA LEU A 213 3.42 1.72 1.45
C LEU A 213 3.29 0.52 0.53
N ASN A 214 4.10 0.46 -0.54
CA ASN A 214 4.22 -0.75 -1.33
C ASN A 214 5.63 -0.90 -1.95
N THR A 215 6.09 -2.14 -2.09
CA THR A 215 7.32 -2.47 -2.84
C THR A 215 7.33 -3.93 -3.27
N GLY A 216 7.83 -4.21 -4.47
CA GLY A 216 7.94 -5.59 -4.94
C GLY A 216 8.81 -5.74 -6.18
N HIS A 217 8.26 -5.42 -7.35
CA HIS A 217 8.83 -5.84 -8.64
C HIS A 217 10.18 -5.18 -8.99
N HIS A 218 10.55 -4.10 -8.31
CA HIS A 218 11.86 -3.46 -8.46
C HIS A 218 12.99 -4.14 -7.67
N TRP A 219 12.66 -5.09 -6.78
CA TRP A 219 13.66 -5.96 -6.13
C TRP A 219 14.12 -7.05 -7.10
N ASN A 220 14.93 -6.66 -8.09
CA ASN A 220 15.60 -7.58 -9.00
C ASN A 220 17.00 -7.06 -9.37
N ARG A 221 17.89 -7.98 -9.75
CA ARG A 221 19.29 -7.65 -10.06
C ARG A 221 19.42 -6.61 -11.18
N GLY A 222 18.62 -6.73 -12.23
CA GLY A 222 18.67 -5.81 -13.37
C GLY A 222 18.38 -4.36 -12.98
N LYS A 223 17.36 -4.12 -12.14
CA LYS A 223 17.04 -2.77 -11.64
C LYS A 223 18.10 -2.26 -10.66
N ILE A 224 18.61 -3.09 -9.76
CA ILE A 224 19.67 -2.70 -8.82
C ILE A 224 20.93 -2.27 -9.59
N THR A 225 21.38 -3.07 -10.56
CA THR A 225 22.55 -2.76 -11.38
C THR A 225 22.33 -1.53 -12.26
N ALA A 226 21.18 -1.42 -12.96
CA ALA A 226 20.91 -0.29 -13.85
C ALA A 226 20.80 1.06 -13.13
N ASN A 227 20.52 1.07 -11.82
CA ASN A 227 20.49 2.28 -11.01
C ASN A 227 21.77 2.50 -10.20
N HIS A 228 22.83 1.70 -10.42
CA HIS A 228 24.09 1.79 -9.69
C HIS A 228 23.91 1.68 -8.16
N TRP A 229 22.95 0.87 -7.72
CA TRP A 229 22.64 0.72 -6.30
C TRP A 229 23.59 -0.26 -5.61
N VAL A 230 24.25 0.21 -4.57
CA VAL A 230 25.10 -0.59 -3.68
C VAL A 230 24.38 -0.72 -2.34
N MET A 231 24.24 -1.93 -1.80
CA MET A 231 23.49 -2.17 -0.57
C MET A 231 24.28 -1.72 0.66
N TYR A 232 23.65 -0.94 1.54
CA TYR A 232 24.22 -0.44 2.78
C TYR A 232 23.36 -0.83 3.98
N VAL A 233 24.03 -1.06 5.11
CA VAL A 233 23.42 -1.24 6.45
C VAL A 233 24.32 -0.56 7.47
N ASN A 234 23.76 0.16 8.43
CA ASN A 234 24.49 0.91 9.46
C ASN A 234 25.55 1.87 8.87
N GLY A 235 25.22 2.49 7.74
CA GLY A 235 26.10 3.44 7.04
C GLY A 235 27.33 2.83 6.38
N LYS A 236 27.41 1.49 6.25
CA LYS A 236 28.54 0.80 5.61
C LYS A 236 28.06 -0.10 4.46
N PRO A 237 28.89 -0.30 3.41
CA PRO A 237 28.59 -1.27 2.37
C PRO A 237 28.40 -2.66 2.98
N LEU A 238 27.31 -3.33 2.59
CA LEU A 238 27.00 -4.68 3.03
C LEU A 238 28.00 -5.67 2.40
N LYS A 239 28.67 -6.47 3.24
CA LYS A 239 29.63 -7.50 2.80
C LYS A 239 29.08 -8.92 2.88
N ASP A 240 28.02 -9.12 3.67
CA ASP A 240 27.38 -10.42 3.84
C ASP A 240 26.67 -10.85 2.55
N ARG A 241 27.20 -11.90 1.91
CA ARG A 241 26.68 -12.42 0.63
C ARG A 241 25.24 -12.96 0.73
N ARG A 242 24.85 -13.50 1.89
CA ARG A 242 23.51 -14.01 2.12
C ARG A 242 22.52 -12.84 2.20
N LEU A 243 22.84 -11.79 2.95
CA LEU A 243 21.98 -10.61 3.06
C LEU A 243 21.92 -9.81 1.74
N MET A 244 23.00 -9.82 0.94
CA MET A 244 23.00 -9.21 -0.40
C MET A 244 22.11 -9.94 -1.42
N ALA A 245 21.66 -11.16 -1.14
CA ALA A 245 20.67 -11.81 -2.00
C ALA A 245 19.39 -10.96 -2.02
N VAL A 246 18.93 -10.61 -3.23
CA VAL A 246 17.86 -9.60 -3.43
C VAL A 246 16.61 -9.87 -2.59
N GLY A 247 16.18 -11.13 -2.46
CA GLY A 247 15.05 -11.49 -1.61
C GLY A 247 15.30 -11.24 -0.11
N ASN A 248 16.51 -11.53 0.38
CA ASN A 248 16.89 -11.26 1.77
C ASN A 248 17.05 -9.76 2.03
N ALA A 249 17.62 -9.02 1.07
CA ALA A 249 17.72 -7.56 1.13
C ALA A 249 16.33 -6.89 1.16
N LYS A 250 15.40 -7.37 0.32
CA LYS A 250 13.99 -6.95 0.36
C LYS A 250 13.40 -7.21 1.74
N ASN A 251 13.55 -8.44 2.24
CA ASN A 251 13.01 -8.85 3.53
C ASN A 251 13.53 -7.97 4.67
N LEU A 252 14.84 -7.73 4.72
CA LEU A 252 15.46 -6.82 5.69
C LEU A 252 14.87 -5.40 5.59
N THR A 253 14.67 -4.90 4.37
CA THR A 253 14.16 -3.54 4.14
C THR A 253 12.73 -3.40 4.61
N VAL A 254 11.83 -4.31 4.24
CA VAL A 254 10.42 -4.22 4.63
C VAL A 254 10.24 -4.31 6.14
N HIS A 255 11.01 -5.19 6.82
CA HIS A 255 11.01 -5.25 8.29
C HIS A 255 11.59 -3.99 8.94
N SER A 256 12.62 -3.40 8.36
CA SER A 256 13.22 -2.17 8.90
C SER A 256 12.29 -0.97 8.73
N VAL A 257 11.63 -0.86 7.56
CA VAL A 257 10.61 0.15 7.29
C VAL A 257 9.42 -0.01 8.23
N ALA A 258 8.90 -1.23 8.40
CA ALA A 258 7.76 -1.50 9.29
C ALA A 258 8.09 -1.16 10.75
N ARG A 259 9.25 -1.61 11.26
CA ARG A 259 9.69 -1.26 12.63
C ARG A 259 9.88 0.23 12.83
N TRP A 260 10.49 0.91 11.85
CA TRP A 260 10.66 2.36 11.93
C TRP A 260 9.29 3.04 11.98
N LEU A 261 8.39 2.72 11.06
CA LEU A 261 7.08 3.37 11.00
C LEU A 261 6.27 3.11 12.26
N ASP A 262 6.24 1.86 12.75
CA ASP A 262 5.57 1.50 14.00
C ASP A 262 6.09 2.31 15.19
N SER A 263 7.41 2.53 15.27
CA SER A 263 8.01 3.37 16.32
C SER A 263 7.58 4.84 16.25
N GLN A 264 7.13 5.32 15.09
CA GLN A 264 6.66 6.69 14.90
C GLN A 264 5.16 6.85 15.22
N LEU A 265 4.36 5.78 15.11
CA LEU A 265 2.90 5.85 15.26
C LEU A 265 2.43 6.39 16.63
N PRO A 266 3.07 6.09 17.78
CA PRO A 266 2.70 6.70 19.06
C PRO A 266 2.77 8.23 19.08
N SER A 267 3.68 8.82 18.30
CA SER A 267 3.83 10.28 18.16
C SER A 267 2.92 10.87 17.06
N HIS A 268 2.23 10.02 16.29
CA HIS A 268 1.36 10.41 15.17
C HIS A 268 -0.01 9.73 15.31
N PRO A 269 -0.79 10.02 16.37
CA PRO A 269 -2.02 9.28 16.69
C PRO A 269 -3.14 9.40 15.64
N ARG A 270 -3.04 10.35 14.70
CA ARG A 270 -3.98 10.50 13.58
C ARG A 270 -3.59 9.70 12.34
N LEU A 271 -2.33 9.27 12.25
CA LEU A 271 -1.80 8.57 11.08
C LEU A 271 -2.27 7.11 11.06
N ARG A 272 -2.98 6.75 9.99
CA ARG A 272 -3.31 5.36 9.66
C ARG A 272 -2.32 4.84 8.63
N ALA A 273 -1.47 3.91 9.05
CA ALA A 273 -0.45 3.31 8.20
C ALA A 273 -0.91 1.97 7.61
N PHE A 274 -0.70 1.80 6.32
CA PHE A 274 -0.97 0.58 5.57
C PHE A 274 0.31 0.11 4.87
N PHE A 275 0.59 -1.19 4.93
CA PHE A 275 1.56 -1.83 4.04
C PHE A 275 0.80 -2.74 3.09
N ARG A 276 0.78 -2.37 1.81
CA ARG A 276 0.13 -3.14 0.76
C ARG A 276 1.01 -4.31 0.33
N THR A 277 0.40 -5.47 0.22
CA THR A 277 1.06 -6.66 -0.31
C THR A 277 1.39 -6.53 -1.81
N ILE A 278 2.19 -7.47 -2.31
CA ILE A 278 2.63 -7.50 -3.70
C ILE A 278 1.44 -7.68 -4.67
N SER A 279 1.38 -6.85 -5.71
CA SER A 279 0.49 -7.11 -6.85
C SER A 279 1.04 -8.29 -7.65
N PRO A 280 0.20 -9.28 -8.02
CA PRO A 280 0.64 -10.39 -8.84
C PRO A 280 0.99 -9.97 -10.27
N ARG A 281 1.66 -10.88 -10.97
CA ARG A 281 1.95 -10.83 -12.42
C ARG A 281 1.42 -12.11 -13.04
N HIS A 282 0.89 -12.04 -14.27
CA HIS A 282 0.29 -13.19 -14.94
C HIS A 282 0.95 -13.51 -16.29
N PHE A 283 2.24 -13.81 -16.29
CA PHE A 283 2.89 -14.28 -17.51
C PHE A 283 2.59 -15.75 -17.78
N ARG A 284 2.14 -16.06 -18.99
CA ARG A 284 2.00 -17.41 -19.55
C ARG A 284 2.97 -17.60 -20.70
N ASN A 285 3.45 -18.83 -20.90
CA ASN A 285 4.33 -19.22 -22.02
C ASN A 285 5.66 -18.43 -22.12
N GLY A 286 6.16 -17.92 -21.00
CA GLY A 286 7.39 -17.12 -20.93
C GLY A 286 7.32 -16.11 -19.79
N ASP A 287 8.27 -15.20 -19.73
CA ASP A 287 8.28 -14.01 -18.88
C ASP A 287 8.33 -12.76 -19.77
N TRP A 288 8.39 -11.58 -19.16
CA TRP A 288 8.39 -10.27 -19.83
C TRP A 288 9.44 -10.11 -20.93
N ASN A 289 10.55 -10.86 -20.88
CA ASN A 289 11.66 -10.81 -21.84
C ASN A 289 11.82 -12.08 -22.70
N THR A 290 10.94 -13.08 -22.55
CA THR A 290 11.02 -14.36 -23.28
C THR A 290 9.74 -14.69 -24.05
N GLY A 291 8.92 -13.67 -24.34
CA GLY A 291 7.69 -13.82 -25.13
C GLY A 291 6.45 -14.18 -24.31
N GLY A 292 6.49 -14.02 -22.98
CA GLY A 292 5.33 -14.25 -22.13
C GLY A 292 4.16 -13.29 -22.44
N ASN A 293 2.94 -13.77 -22.20
CA ASN A 293 1.71 -13.03 -22.45
C ASN A 293 0.68 -13.14 -21.32
N CYS A 294 -0.35 -12.30 -21.40
CA CYS A 294 -1.49 -12.18 -20.48
C CYS A 294 -2.69 -11.63 -21.27
N ASP A 295 -2.99 -12.25 -22.41
CA ASP A 295 -4.09 -11.88 -23.30
C ASP A 295 -5.38 -12.65 -23.00
N ASN A 296 -5.46 -13.30 -21.83
CA ASN A 296 -6.69 -13.90 -21.37
C ASN A 296 -7.79 -12.84 -21.23
N THR A 297 -8.95 -13.11 -21.82
CA THR A 297 -10.11 -12.22 -21.78
C THR A 297 -11.26 -12.80 -20.96
N THR A 298 -11.12 -14.04 -20.49
CA THR A 298 -12.14 -14.75 -19.73
C THR A 298 -11.97 -14.48 -18.23
N PRO A 299 -12.90 -13.73 -17.59
CA PRO A 299 -12.81 -13.45 -16.16
C PRO A 299 -12.81 -14.74 -15.33
N PHE A 300 -12.10 -14.72 -14.20
CA PHE A 300 -12.09 -15.81 -13.21
C PHE A 300 -11.61 -17.16 -13.73
N THR A 301 -10.68 -17.16 -14.68
CA THR A 301 -10.05 -18.41 -15.15
C THR A 301 -9.36 -19.16 -14.00
N GLY A 302 -8.87 -18.44 -12.99
CA GLY A 302 -8.32 -19.00 -11.75
C GLY A 302 -9.32 -19.20 -10.61
N GLY A 303 -10.63 -19.05 -10.87
CA GLY A 303 -11.69 -18.98 -9.85
C GLY A 303 -12.06 -17.54 -9.47
N SER A 304 -13.11 -17.39 -8.67
CA SER A 304 -13.65 -16.09 -8.24
C SER A 304 -13.56 -15.86 -6.73
N GLU A 305 -13.08 -16.83 -5.95
CA GLU A 305 -13.11 -16.80 -4.48
C GLU A 305 -11.71 -16.97 -3.87
N VAL A 306 -11.49 -16.30 -2.74
CA VAL A 306 -10.32 -16.45 -1.86
C VAL A 306 -10.85 -16.93 -0.52
N SER A 307 -10.46 -18.14 -0.12
CA SER A 307 -10.95 -18.79 1.12
C SER A 307 -9.88 -18.91 2.20
N GLN A 308 -8.60 -18.72 1.86
CA GLN A 308 -7.49 -18.73 2.81
C GLN A 308 -7.53 -17.51 3.73
N ASP A 309 -7.12 -17.71 4.98
CA ASP A 309 -6.99 -16.63 5.95
C ASP A 309 -5.59 -15.99 5.93
N GLU A 310 -4.56 -16.77 5.59
CA GLU A 310 -3.19 -16.28 5.51
C GLU A 310 -2.95 -15.52 4.20
N SER A 311 -2.19 -14.42 4.31
CA SER A 311 -1.80 -13.64 3.14
C SER A 311 -0.91 -14.44 2.20
N SER A 312 -1.16 -14.28 0.89
CA SER A 312 -0.29 -14.82 -0.16
C SER A 312 1.01 -14.03 -0.36
N ASP A 313 1.26 -12.99 0.46
CA ASP A 313 2.55 -12.31 0.59
C ASP A 313 3.08 -12.43 2.04
N PRO A 314 3.72 -13.57 2.39
CA PRO A 314 4.18 -13.81 3.76
C PRO A 314 5.27 -12.84 4.19
N VAL A 315 5.98 -12.20 3.25
CA VAL A 315 7.06 -11.26 3.56
C VAL A 315 6.50 -9.96 4.13
N ILE A 316 5.49 -9.38 3.47
CA ILE A 316 4.84 -8.15 3.99
C ILE A 316 3.98 -8.48 5.21
N ALA A 317 3.24 -9.59 5.19
CA ALA A 317 2.43 -10.01 6.33
C ALA A 317 3.28 -10.24 7.60
N ALA A 318 4.44 -10.89 7.48
CA ALA A 318 5.36 -11.05 8.60
C ALA A 318 5.99 -9.72 9.05
N ALA A 319 6.24 -8.79 8.14
CA ALA A 319 6.83 -7.49 8.46
C ALA A 319 5.93 -6.61 9.33
N VAL A 320 4.62 -6.68 9.12
CA VAL A 320 3.64 -5.89 9.89
C VAL A 320 3.06 -6.63 11.10
N LYS A 321 3.23 -7.95 11.18
CA LYS A 321 2.71 -8.75 12.30
C LYS A 321 3.21 -8.23 13.65
N GLY A 322 2.27 -7.87 14.52
CA GLY A 322 2.57 -7.33 15.86
C GLY A 322 2.92 -5.84 15.89
N THR A 323 2.78 -5.14 14.77
CA THR A 323 2.88 -3.67 14.70
C THR A 323 1.49 -3.05 14.60
N ASN A 324 1.39 -1.72 14.76
CA ASN A 324 0.16 -0.96 14.52
C ASN A 324 -0.06 -0.59 13.04
N ILE A 325 0.68 -1.23 12.12
CA ILE A 325 0.54 -1.03 10.67
C ILE A 325 -0.47 -2.04 10.14
N THR A 326 -1.47 -1.55 9.41
CA THR A 326 -2.51 -2.41 8.83
C THR A 326 -1.98 -3.08 7.56
N LEU A 327 -2.20 -4.40 7.42
CA LEU A 327 -1.90 -5.12 6.19
C LEU A 327 -3.00 -4.82 5.16
N LEU A 328 -2.67 -4.13 4.06
CA LEU A 328 -3.59 -4.00 2.93
C LEU A 328 -3.35 -5.17 1.97
N ASP A 329 -3.99 -6.31 2.27
CA ASP A 329 -3.77 -7.55 1.54
C ASP A 329 -4.61 -7.63 0.26
N ILE A 330 -3.93 -7.47 -0.88
CA ILE A 330 -4.54 -7.45 -2.21
C ILE A 330 -4.06 -8.60 -3.09
N THR A 331 -3.13 -9.44 -2.62
CA THR A 331 -2.38 -10.37 -3.49
C THR A 331 -3.30 -11.43 -4.07
N ALA A 332 -4.02 -12.15 -3.21
CA ALA A 332 -4.83 -13.31 -3.60
C ALA A 332 -6.02 -12.89 -4.49
N LEU A 333 -6.79 -11.87 -4.07
CA LEU A 333 -7.93 -11.39 -4.85
C LEU A 333 -7.50 -10.85 -6.22
N SER A 334 -6.31 -10.23 -6.32
CA SER A 334 -5.80 -9.72 -7.60
C SER A 334 -5.28 -10.84 -8.50
N TYR A 335 -4.87 -11.98 -7.91
CA TYR A 335 -4.38 -13.14 -8.67
C TYR A 335 -5.50 -13.79 -9.49
N LEU A 336 -6.75 -13.63 -9.06
CA LEU A 336 -7.93 -14.14 -9.76
C LEU A 336 -8.33 -13.33 -11.00
N ARG A 337 -7.62 -12.23 -11.29
CA ARG A 337 -8.03 -11.18 -12.23
C ARG A 337 -7.07 -11.00 -13.39
N ASP A 338 -6.46 -12.09 -13.86
CA ASP A 338 -5.42 -12.05 -14.89
C ASP A 338 -5.84 -11.30 -16.16
N GLU A 339 -7.13 -11.26 -16.47
CA GLU A 339 -7.70 -10.54 -17.60
C GLU A 339 -7.59 -9.00 -17.48
N GLY A 340 -7.38 -8.47 -16.28
CA GLY A 340 -7.32 -7.02 -16.01
C GLY A 340 -5.98 -6.35 -16.35
N HIS A 341 -4.96 -7.13 -16.73
CA HIS A 341 -3.65 -6.60 -17.10
C HIS A 341 -3.68 -5.81 -18.40
N ILE A 342 -2.73 -4.90 -18.58
CA ILE A 342 -2.59 -4.09 -19.80
C ILE A 342 -2.30 -4.97 -21.02
N SER A 343 -1.50 -6.03 -20.85
CA SER A 343 -1.10 -6.93 -21.94
C SER A 343 -0.39 -6.13 -23.05
N ARG A 344 -0.71 -6.39 -24.31
CA ARG A 344 -0.19 -5.66 -25.48
C ARG A 344 -0.74 -4.24 -25.68
N TYR A 345 -1.72 -3.81 -24.87
CA TYR A 345 -2.49 -2.60 -25.12
C TYR A 345 -1.84 -1.37 -24.49
N SER A 346 -0.79 -0.86 -25.15
CA SER A 346 -0.08 0.36 -24.74
C SER A 346 0.00 1.35 -25.90
N VAL A 347 -0.11 2.65 -25.59
CA VAL A 347 0.08 3.73 -26.59
C VAL A 347 1.47 3.68 -27.24
N LYS A 348 2.47 3.11 -26.54
CA LYS A 348 3.81 2.85 -27.05
C LYS A 348 4.11 1.35 -27.14
N ALA A 349 3.11 0.56 -27.57
CA ALA A 349 3.27 -0.88 -27.72
C ALA A 349 4.49 -1.19 -28.60
N THR A 350 5.45 -1.93 -28.04
CA THR A 350 6.51 -2.55 -28.81
C THR A 350 6.00 -3.92 -29.25
N ALA A 351 6.07 -4.21 -30.54
CA ALA A 351 5.60 -5.50 -31.05
C ALA A 351 6.27 -6.66 -30.29
N GLY A 352 5.46 -7.61 -29.81
CA GLY A 352 5.92 -8.77 -29.04
C GLY A 352 6.14 -8.53 -27.54
N VAL A 353 5.94 -7.31 -27.02
CA VAL A 353 6.06 -7.00 -25.58
C VAL A 353 4.67 -6.88 -24.94
N ASN A 354 4.44 -7.65 -23.88
CA ASN A 354 3.22 -7.59 -23.07
C ASN A 354 3.52 -7.08 -21.67
N ASP A 355 2.70 -6.15 -21.18
CA ASP A 355 2.73 -5.72 -19.79
C ASP A 355 1.75 -6.54 -18.95
N CYS A 356 2.27 -7.61 -18.34
CA CYS A 356 1.53 -8.52 -17.45
C CYS A 356 1.81 -8.25 -15.98
N LEU A 357 2.24 -7.03 -15.67
CA LEU A 357 2.53 -6.55 -14.33
C LEU A 357 1.56 -5.44 -13.94
N HIS A 358 1.37 -4.48 -14.84
CA HIS A 358 0.50 -3.34 -14.64
C HIS A 358 -0.94 -3.65 -15.04
N TRP A 359 -1.88 -2.92 -14.44
CA TRP A 359 -3.31 -3.07 -14.65
C TRP A 359 -3.86 -1.98 -15.57
N CYS A 360 -4.90 -2.31 -16.32
CA CYS A 360 -5.75 -1.30 -16.94
C CYS A 360 -6.49 -0.50 -15.85
N LEU A 361 -6.75 0.78 -16.15
CA LEU A 361 -7.60 1.65 -15.33
C LEU A 361 -8.75 2.24 -16.17
N PRO A 362 -10.01 2.22 -15.68
CA PRO A 362 -10.50 1.63 -14.43
C PRO A 362 -10.28 0.10 -14.38
N GLY A 363 -10.23 -0.47 -13.18
CA GLY A 363 -9.89 -1.88 -13.00
C GLY A 363 -9.49 -2.26 -11.58
N ILE A 364 -8.60 -3.24 -11.48
CA ILE A 364 -8.25 -3.93 -10.21
C ILE A 364 -7.73 -2.96 -9.13
N PRO A 365 -6.91 -1.94 -9.44
CA PRO A 365 -6.48 -0.96 -8.45
C PRO A 365 -7.63 -0.13 -7.83
N ASP A 366 -8.79 -0.02 -8.49
CA ASP A 366 -9.97 0.63 -7.90
C ASP A 366 -10.45 -0.15 -6.69
N THR A 367 -10.46 -1.48 -6.77
CA THR A 367 -10.77 -2.35 -5.63
C THR A 367 -9.76 -2.22 -4.51
N TRP A 368 -8.46 -2.03 -4.80
CA TRP A 368 -7.47 -1.80 -3.75
C TRP A 368 -7.78 -0.51 -2.97
N ASN A 369 -8.29 0.51 -3.65
CA ASN A 369 -8.74 1.75 -3.03
C ASN A 369 -10.04 1.60 -2.25
N GLU A 370 -10.99 0.77 -2.72
CA GLU A 370 -12.19 0.44 -1.93
C GLU A 370 -11.83 -0.27 -0.63
N LEU A 371 -10.90 -1.24 -0.69
CA LEU A 371 -10.38 -1.94 0.48
C LEU A 371 -9.69 -0.98 1.46
N LEU A 372 -8.88 -0.05 0.93
CA LEU A 372 -8.29 1.02 1.73
C LEU A 372 -9.37 1.87 2.40
N VAL A 373 -10.35 2.36 1.64
CA VAL A 373 -11.40 3.27 2.12
C VAL A 373 -12.32 2.61 3.16
N ALA A 374 -12.52 1.29 3.08
CA ALA A 374 -13.24 0.54 4.10
C ALA A 374 -12.51 0.50 5.45
N GLN A 375 -11.19 0.69 5.46
CA GLN A 375 -10.33 0.56 6.64
C GLN A 375 -9.81 1.90 7.20
N ILE A 376 -10.00 3.02 6.49
CA ILE A 376 -9.70 4.38 7.01
C ILE A 376 -10.79 4.90 7.93
#